data_AF-A0A8H7XC83-F1
#
_entry.id   AF-A0A8H7XC83-F1
#
_cell.length_a   1.000
_cell.length_b   1.000
_cell.length_c   1.000
_cell.angle_alpha   90.00
_cell.angle_beta   90.00
_cell.angle_gamma   90.00
#
_symmetry.space_group_name_H-M   'P 1'
#
loop_
_entity.id
_entity.type
_entity.pdbx_description
1 polymer ?
#
loop_
_entity_poly.entity_id
_entity_poly.type
_entity_poly.pdbx_seq_one_letter_code
_entity_poly.pdbx_strand_id
1 'polypeptide(L)'
;MDTTPRHIFSSSEPKKNHLTFGLEVEFVIAYIPPNGQDPNPEDPRQVTGIVTERRKTWLANLREHVAATLRSAGISAVASTPYGEYPPRSSGASWVVKHDDTIKGPQLEGHLFLPIEINSPPFYFGTDAPF
;
A
#
# COMPACT_ATOMS: atom_id res chain seq x y z
N MET A 1 21.62 -24.75 5.96
CA MET A 1 21.15 -24.21 7.25
C MET A 1 22.28 -23.37 7.80
N ASP A 2 22.10 -22.06 7.84
CA ASP A 2 22.87 -21.16 8.71
C ASP A 2 21.82 -20.30 9.41
N THR A 3 21.71 -20.50 10.72
CA THR A 3 20.68 -19.98 11.61
C THR A 3 21.29 -18.98 12.59
N THR A 4 22.22 -18.14 12.14
CA THR A 4 22.88 -17.20 13.04
C THR A 4 22.03 -15.94 13.23
N PRO A 5 21.51 -15.65 14.45
CA PRO A 5 20.82 -14.39 14.73
C PRO A 5 21.86 -13.27 14.83
N ARG A 6 21.79 -12.26 13.96
CA ARG A 6 22.68 -11.09 14.06
C ARG A 6 22.08 -10.05 15.02
N HIS A 7 22.68 -10.06 16.22
CA HIS A 7 22.81 -8.98 17.19
C HIS A 7 21.54 -8.24 17.64
N ILE A 8 21.04 -8.65 18.81
CA ILE A 8 20.35 -7.74 19.73
C ILE A 8 21.42 -6.80 20.31
N PHE A 9 21.46 -5.55 19.87
CA PHE A 9 22.26 -4.54 20.55
C PHE A 9 21.63 -4.22 21.91
N SER A 10 22.24 -4.75 22.96
CA SER A 10 22.15 -4.19 24.31
C SER A 10 23.28 -3.18 24.45
N SER A 11 22.94 -1.91 24.72
CA SER A 11 23.51 -1.11 25.82
C SER A 11 23.29 0.38 25.57
N SER A 12 22.67 1.05 26.54
CA SER A 12 23.07 2.35 27.14
C SER A 12 23.76 3.46 26.31
N GLU A 13 23.56 3.57 25.00
CA GLU A 13 23.99 4.76 24.25
C GLU A 13 22.96 5.89 24.37
N PRO A 14 23.38 7.16 24.49
CA PRO A 14 22.46 8.28 24.47
C PRO A 14 21.65 8.21 23.17
N LYS A 15 20.32 8.35 23.27
CA LYS A 15 19.42 8.41 22.12
C LYS A 15 19.89 9.53 21.19
N LYS A 16 20.70 9.20 20.19
CA LYS A 16 20.98 10.09 19.07
C LYS A 16 19.61 10.38 18.46
N ASN A 17 19.27 11.66 18.34
CA ASN A 17 18.03 12.11 17.70
C ASN A 17 18.12 11.76 16.21
N HIS A 18 17.80 10.53 15.86
CA HIS A 18 17.72 10.11 14.47
C HIS A 18 16.45 10.72 13.90
N LEU A 19 16.59 11.55 12.87
CA LEU A 19 15.45 12.05 12.13
C LEU A 19 14.75 10.83 11.50
N THR A 20 13.43 10.75 11.67
CA THR A 20 12.61 9.77 10.97
C THR A 20 11.69 10.47 10.00
N PHE A 21 11.37 9.81 8.90
CA PHE A 21 10.37 10.29 7.95
C PHE A 21 9.47 9.13 7.51
N GLY A 22 8.24 9.44 7.16
CA GLY A 22 7.31 8.52 6.51
C GLY A 22 6.96 9.06 5.13
N LEU A 23 6.58 8.16 4.24
CA LEU A 23 6.02 8.48 2.94
C LEU A 23 4.55 8.11 2.92
N GLU A 24 3.78 8.99 2.31
CA GLU A 24 2.38 8.76 2.00
C GLU A 24 2.20 8.96 0.50
N VAL A 25 1.58 7.98 -0.14
CA VAL A 25 1.31 8.02 -1.58
C VAL A 25 -0.19 7.87 -1.78
N GLU A 26 -0.78 8.93 -2.32
CA GLU A 26 -2.21 9.01 -2.63
C GLU A 26 -2.42 8.96 -4.14
N PHE A 27 -3.35 8.12 -4.59
CA PHE A 27 -3.71 8.05 -6.00
C PHE A 27 -5.12 7.47 -6.18
N VAL A 28 -5.60 7.51 -7.42
CA VAL A 28 -6.85 6.87 -7.82
C VAL A 28 -6.59 5.80 -8.85
N ILE A 29 -7.32 4.70 -8.74
CA ILE A 29 -7.40 3.68 -9.78
C ILE A 29 -8.68 3.92 -10.57
N ALA A 30 -8.54 4.17 -11.86
CA ALA A 30 -9.66 4.21 -12.78
C ALA A 30 -10.19 2.78 -12.99
N TYR A 31 -11.50 2.60 -12.91
CA TYR A 31 -12.15 1.36 -13.32
C TYR A 31 -13.35 1.65 -14.20
N ILE A 32 -13.58 0.72 -15.12
CA ILE A 32 -14.77 0.72 -15.98
C ILE A 32 -15.81 -0.15 -15.28
N PRO A 33 -17.03 0.36 -15.03
CA PRO A 33 -18.07 -0.43 -14.39
C PRO A 33 -18.45 -1.66 -15.23
N PRO A 34 -19.06 -2.70 -14.62
CA PRO A 34 -19.61 -3.81 -15.38
C PRO A 34 -20.51 -3.30 -16.52
N ASN A 35 -20.30 -3.82 -17.73
CA ASN A 35 -20.96 -3.40 -18.97
C ASN A 35 -20.57 -2.01 -19.51
N GLY A 36 -19.61 -1.31 -18.88
CA GLY A 36 -19.02 -0.12 -19.45
C GLY A 36 -18.15 -0.45 -20.66
N GLN A 37 -18.12 0.44 -21.64
CA GLN A 37 -17.21 0.32 -22.77
C GLN A 37 -15.84 0.86 -22.35
N ASP A 38 -14.81 0.02 -22.49
CA ASP A 38 -13.44 0.43 -22.26
C ASP A 38 -12.99 1.42 -23.35
N PRO A 39 -12.63 2.66 -22.99
CA PRO A 39 -12.15 3.64 -23.97
C PRO A 39 -10.71 3.38 -24.42
N ASN A 40 -9.96 2.51 -23.74
CA ASN A 40 -8.60 2.15 -24.10
C ASN A 40 -8.35 0.63 -23.91
N PRO A 41 -9.02 -0.25 -24.66
CA PRO A 41 -9.03 -1.71 -24.45
C PRO A 41 -7.68 -2.41 -24.65
N GLU A 42 -6.72 -1.73 -25.29
CA GLU A 42 -5.39 -2.29 -25.59
C GLU A 42 -4.33 -1.83 -24.57
N ASP A 43 -4.72 -1.16 -23.48
CA ASP A 43 -3.77 -0.70 -22.47
C ASP A 43 -3.14 -1.90 -21.73
N PRO A 44 -1.82 -2.13 -21.82
CA PRO A 44 -1.18 -3.30 -21.22
C PRO A 44 -1.16 -3.24 -19.68
N ARG A 45 -1.57 -2.11 -19.08
CA ARG A 45 -1.61 -1.91 -17.62
C ARG A 45 -2.94 -2.34 -17.01
N GLN A 46 -3.86 -2.88 -17.80
CA GLN A 46 -5.17 -3.30 -17.33
C GLN A 46 -5.09 -4.50 -16.39
N VAL A 47 -5.97 -4.49 -15.37
CA VAL A 47 -6.18 -5.61 -14.46
C VAL A 47 -7.66 -5.92 -14.37
N THR A 48 -8.03 -7.19 -14.55
CA THR A 48 -9.42 -7.68 -14.50
C THR A 48 -9.70 -8.45 -13.21
N GLY A 49 -10.98 -8.65 -12.87
CA GLY A 49 -11.39 -9.48 -11.72
C GLY A 49 -11.32 -8.81 -10.33
N ILE A 50 -10.90 -7.54 -10.25
CA ILE A 50 -10.90 -6.77 -8.99
C ILE A 50 -12.33 -6.36 -8.59
N VAL A 51 -13.10 -5.89 -9.58
CA VAL A 51 -14.48 -5.43 -9.44
C VAL A 51 -15.41 -6.63 -9.62
N THR A 52 -16.13 -6.99 -8.57
CA THR A 52 -17.11 -8.10 -8.52
C THR A 52 -18.55 -7.56 -8.48
N GLU A 53 -19.56 -8.27 -7.99
CA GLU A 53 -20.92 -7.70 -7.87
C GLU A 53 -21.12 -6.82 -6.63
N ARG A 54 -20.29 -6.99 -5.59
CA ARG A 54 -20.48 -6.32 -4.29
C ARG A 54 -19.42 -5.25 -4.05
N ARG A 55 -19.79 -3.96 -4.11
CA ARG A 55 -18.88 -2.80 -3.95
C ARG A 55 -17.93 -2.86 -2.77
N LYS A 56 -18.40 -3.29 -1.58
CA LYS A 56 -17.52 -3.45 -0.39
C LYS A 56 -16.37 -4.43 -0.64
N THR A 57 -16.62 -5.46 -1.43
CA THR A 57 -15.61 -6.45 -1.84
C THR A 57 -14.60 -5.85 -2.81
N TRP A 58 -14.99 -4.86 -3.63
CA TRP A 58 -14.08 -4.22 -4.60
C TRP A 58 -12.95 -3.49 -3.89
N LEU A 59 -13.29 -2.71 -2.86
CA LEU A 59 -12.29 -1.97 -2.08
C LEU A 59 -11.38 -2.90 -1.26
N ALA A 60 -11.91 -4.02 -0.76
CA ALA A 60 -11.09 -5.02 -0.10
C ALA A 60 -10.13 -5.70 -1.08
N ASN A 61 -10.65 -6.17 -2.22
CA ASN A 61 -9.87 -6.81 -3.27
C ASN A 61 -8.81 -5.89 -3.86
N LEU A 62 -9.15 -4.62 -4.12
CA LEU A 62 -8.23 -3.64 -4.66
C LEU A 62 -7.06 -3.39 -3.71
N ARG A 63 -7.33 -3.17 -2.42
CA ARG A 63 -6.27 -2.96 -1.43
C ARG A 63 -5.36 -4.18 -1.31
N GLU A 64 -5.93 -5.38 -1.29
CA GLU A 64 -5.14 -6.61 -1.27
C GLU A 64 -4.32 -6.78 -2.54
N HIS A 65 -4.87 -6.44 -3.71
CA HIS A 65 -4.15 -6.49 -4.97
C HIS A 65 -2.94 -5.52 -5.00
N VAL A 66 -3.13 -4.29 -4.52
CA VAL A 66 -2.03 -3.32 -4.39
C VAL A 66 -0.98 -3.82 -3.39
N ALA A 67 -1.39 -4.36 -2.24
CA ALA A 67 -0.47 -4.94 -1.26
C ALA A 67 0.28 -6.17 -1.82
N ALA A 68 -0.38 -7.02 -2.61
CA ALA A 68 0.25 -8.14 -3.30
C ALA A 68 1.27 -7.67 -4.34
N THR A 69 0.98 -6.57 -5.06
CA THR A 69 1.88 -5.96 -6.04
C THR A 69 3.14 -5.39 -5.37
N LEU A 70 3.01 -4.75 -4.21
CA LEU A 70 4.18 -4.32 -3.43
C LEU A 70 5.01 -5.51 -2.95
N ARG A 71 4.36 -6.57 -2.45
CA ARG A 71 5.04 -7.78 -1.99
C ARG A 71 5.77 -8.50 -3.12
N SER A 72 5.21 -8.56 -4.33
CA SER A 72 5.89 -9.16 -5.48
C SER A 72 7.11 -8.35 -5.92
N ALA A 73 7.13 -7.04 -5.65
CA ALA A 73 8.30 -6.17 -5.82
C ALA A 73 9.29 -6.23 -4.64
N GLY A 74 9.09 -7.11 -3.65
CA GLY A 74 9.96 -7.26 -2.48
C GLY A 74 9.70 -6.23 -1.37
N ILE A 75 8.62 -5.45 -1.46
CA ILE A 75 8.23 -4.47 -0.45
C ILE A 75 7.23 -5.11 0.51
N SER A 76 7.55 -5.17 1.80
CA SER A 76 6.62 -5.65 2.82
C SER A 76 5.39 -4.76 2.87
N ALA A 77 4.20 -5.30 2.61
CA ALA A 77 2.96 -4.53 2.57
C ALA A 77 1.76 -5.33 3.08
N VAL A 78 0.79 -4.64 3.67
CA VAL A 78 -0.47 -5.19 4.16
C VAL A 78 -1.64 -4.33 3.73
N ALA A 79 -2.76 -4.97 3.37
CA ALA A 79 -4.02 -4.26 3.16
C ALA A 79 -4.70 -3.98 4.51
N SER A 80 -5.06 -2.72 4.76
CA SER A 80 -5.84 -2.33 5.93
C SER A 80 -7.22 -3.00 5.93
N THR A 81 -7.74 -3.29 7.12
CA THR A 81 -9.14 -3.73 7.25
C THR A 81 -10.07 -2.52 7.08
N PRO A 82 -11.35 -2.73 6.71
CA PRO A 82 -12.32 -1.63 6.53
C PRO A 82 -12.59 -0.80 7.79
N TYR A 83 -12.19 -1.29 8.97
CA TYR A 83 -12.53 -0.68 10.27
C TYR A 83 -11.37 0.09 10.90
N GLY A 84 -10.31 0.38 10.13
CA GLY A 84 -9.21 1.22 10.61
C GLY A 84 -8.49 0.65 11.82
N GLU A 85 -8.60 -0.66 12.07
CA GLU A 85 -7.76 -1.30 13.07
C GLU A 85 -6.32 -1.09 12.60
N TYR A 86 -5.59 -0.31 13.39
CA TYR A 86 -4.15 -0.13 13.25
C TYR A 86 -3.56 -1.50 12.93
N PRO A 87 -2.74 -1.61 11.87
CA PRO A 87 -2.15 -2.88 11.53
C PRO A 87 -1.46 -3.42 12.80
N PRO A 88 -1.56 -4.73 13.09
CA PRO A 88 -1.07 -5.29 14.35
C PRO A 88 0.36 -4.79 14.61
N ARG A 89 0.73 -4.51 15.88
CA ARG A 89 2.03 -3.91 16.25
C ARG A 89 3.28 -4.57 15.61
N SER A 90 3.14 -5.80 15.11
CA SER A 90 4.12 -6.53 14.27
C SER A 90 4.32 -5.96 12.85
N SER A 91 3.53 -4.96 12.43
CA SER A 91 3.59 -4.30 11.12
C SER A 91 4.50 -3.08 11.07
N GLY A 92 5.25 -2.78 12.14
CA GLY A 92 6.11 -1.59 12.21
C GLY A 92 7.15 -1.44 11.08
N ALA A 93 7.33 -2.48 10.24
CA ALA A 93 8.19 -2.48 9.06
C ALA A 93 7.44 -2.66 7.72
N SER A 94 6.11 -2.64 7.69
CA SER A 94 5.30 -2.87 6.48
C SER A 94 4.61 -1.60 6.01
N TRP A 95 4.50 -1.45 4.69
CA TRP A 95 3.62 -0.48 4.06
C TRP A 95 2.16 -0.87 4.28
N VAL A 96 1.28 0.12 4.44
CA VAL A 96 -0.14 -0.09 4.72
C VAL A 96 -0.94 0.49 3.56
N VAL A 97 -1.71 -0.35 2.88
CA VAL A 97 -2.61 0.06 1.81
C VAL A 97 -4.00 0.28 2.37
N LYS A 98 -4.56 1.48 2.19
CA LYS A 98 -5.91 1.83 2.64
C LYS A 98 -6.70 2.55 1.56
N HIS A 99 -7.97 2.71 1.85
CA HIS A 99 -8.90 3.47 1.03
C HIS A 99 -9.15 4.80 1.75
N ASP A 100 -9.12 5.88 0.99
CA ASP A 100 -9.39 7.22 1.51
C ASP A 100 -10.38 7.97 0.60
N ASP A 101 -11.60 8.18 1.09
CA ASP A 101 -12.68 8.89 0.38
C ASP A 101 -12.40 10.40 0.22
N THR A 102 -11.40 10.96 0.90
CA THR A 102 -11.00 12.36 0.77
C THR A 102 -10.27 12.62 -0.54
N ILE A 103 -9.55 11.64 -1.08
CA ILE A 103 -8.84 11.72 -2.36
C ILE A 103 -9.85 11.83 -3.51
N LYS A 104 -9.66 12.82 -4.39
CA LYS A 104 -10.54 13.08 -5.54
C LYS A 104 -9.88 12.66 -6.84
N GLY A 105 -10.57 11.79 -7.58
CA GLY A 105 -10.19 11.44 -8.95
C GLY A 105 -10.59 12.54 -9.95
N PRO A 106 -10.02 12.49 -11.18
CA PRO A 106 -10.45 13.36 -12.25
C PRO A 106 -11.90 13.07 -12.66
N GLN A 107 -12.57 14.02 -13.32
CA GLN A 107 -13.85 13.77 -13.96
C GLN A 107 -13.61 13.28 -15.38
N LEU A 108 -13.67 11.98 -15.59
CA LEU A 108 -13.51 11.34 -16.89
C LEU A 108 -14.74 10.47 -17.17
N GLU A 109 -15.39 10.73 -18.30
CA GLU A 109 -16.57 9.97 -18.72
C GLU A 109 -16.23 8.48 -18.90
N GLY A 110 -17.19 7.60 -18.60
CA GLY A 110 -17.01 6.14 -18.69
C GLY A 110 -16.20 5.51 -17.56
N HIS A 111 -15.57 6.30 -16.69
CA HIS A 111 -14.76 5.81 -15.58
C HIS A 111 -15.35 6.15 -14.23
N LEU A 112 -15.05 5.28 -13.28
CA LEU A 112 -15.21 5.53 -11.86
C LEU A 112 -13.83 5.39 -11.22
N PHE A 113 -13.61 6.12 -10.12
CA PHE A 113 -12.30 6.21 -9.49
C PHE A 113 -12.36 5.61 -8.08
N LEU A 114 -11.43 4.69 -7.81
CA LEU A 114 -11.26 4.07 -6.50
C LEU A 114 -10.03 4.71 -5.84
N PRO A 115 -10.21 5.55 -4.81
CA PRO A 115 -9.11 6.21 -4.17
C PRO A 115 -8.37 5.27 -3.21
N ILE A 116 -7.05 5.31 -3.28
CA ILE A 116 -6.13 4.47 -2.50
C ILE A 116 -5.03 5.35 -1.92
N GLU A 117 -4.68 5.07 -0.68
CA GLU A 117 -3.52 5.63 -0.01
C GLU A 117 -2.60 4.50 0.45
N ILE A 118 -1.29 4.72 0.34
CA ILE A 118 -0.27 3.81 0.84
C ILE A 118 0.64 4.58 1.81
N ASN A 119 0.68 4.13 3.07
CA ASN A 119 1.57 4.69 4.08
C ASN A 119 2.79 3.79 4.25
N SER A 120 3.99 4.37 4.31
CA SER A 120 5.20 3.64 4.62
C SER A 120 5.35 3.40 6.14
N PRO A 121 6.18 2.44 6.56
CA PRO A 121 6.75 2.48 7.90
C PRO A 121 7.66 3.73 8.04
N PRO A 122 8.00 4.15 9.28
CA PRO A 122 8.99 5.20 9.48
C PRO A 122 10.38 4.72 9.00
N PHE A 123 11.02 5.51 8.15
CA PHE A 123 12.40 5.34 7.76
C PHE A 123 13.31 6.13 8.70
N TYR A 124 14.44 5.55 9.07
CA TYR A 124 15.46 6.21 9.87
C TYR A 124 16.48 6.89 8.96
N PHE A 125 16.75 8.16 9.23
CA PHE A 125 17.86 8.88 8.62
C PHE A 125 19.13 8.61 9.45
N GLY A 126 20.12 7.94 8.86
CA GLY A 126 21.39 7.63 9.50
C GLY A 126 22.43 7.13 8.50
N THR A 127 23.71 7.38 8.78
CA THR A 127 24.85 7.13 7.89
C THR A 127 25.30 5.67 7.80
N ASP A 128 24.61 4.74 8.47
CA ASP A 128 25.15 3.41 8.74
C ASP A 128 24.40 2.27 8.04
N ALA A 129 23.61 2.55 7.00
CA ALA A 129 23.01 1.51 6.17
C ALA A 129 23.98 1.09 5.04
N PRO A 130 24.53 -0.14 5.05
CA PRO A 130 25.25 -0.65 3.90
C PRO A 130 24.23 -1.04 2.82
N PHE A 131 24.38 -0.47 1.63
CA PHE A 131 23.81 -1.04 0.40
C PHE A 131 24.62 -2.26 -0.04
#